data_AF-R5BJ71-F1
#
_entry.id   AF-R5BJ71-F1
#
_cell.length_a   1.000
_cell.length_b   1.000
_cell.length_c   1.000
_cell.angle_alpha   90.00
_cell.angle_beta   90.00
_cell.angle_gamma   90.00
#
_symmetry.space_group_name_H-M   'P 1'
#
loop_
_entity.id
_entity.type
_entity.pdbx_description
1 polymer ?
#
loop_
_entity_poly.entity_id
_entity_poly.type
_entity_poly.pdbx_seq_one_letter_code
_entity_poly.pdbx_strand_id
1 'polypeptide(L)'
;MKRIIIALISLALSVSIYAQEITGKWNQTHQGSENGSEMMTSETLFFMKNSTFEDVVTLEMKYVDDKNAQAPLILKVRISCGGTWSLTDKTLSQTYDAKSVKTDILEQPDGFPKFFLNVLSKSVVSEFKKHSKKPIRCNVVSLTSDKLQLLEVGAKDSETETYTRAE
;
A
#
# COMPACT_ATOMS: atom_id res chain seq x y z
N MET A 1 25.37 18.24 -31.57
CA MET A 1 24.94 18.88 -30.31
C MET A 1 23.44 19.16 -30.24
N LYS A 2 22.81 19.98 -31.11
CA LYS A 2 21.35 20.23 -31.08
C LYS A 2 20.47 18.97 -31.03
N ARG A 3 20.76 17.95 -31.85
CA ARG A 3 20.01 16.66 -31.85
C ARG A 3 20.16 15.85 -30.54
N ILE A 4 21.32 15.93 -29.89
CA ILE A 4 21.59 15.25 -28.61
C ILE A 4 20.84 15.96 -27.48
N ILE A 5 20.83 17.30 -27.49
CA ILE A 5 20.09 18.12 -26.52
C ILE A 5 18.57 17.88 -26.66
N ILE A 6 18.05 17.83 -27.89
CA ILE A 6 16.63 17.52 -28.14
C ILE A 6 16.28 16.13 -27.62
N ALA A 7 17.11 15.12 -27.91
CA ALA A 7 16.91 13.74 -27.43
C ALA A 7 16.89 13.66 -25.89
N LEU A 8 17.82 14.34 -25.22
CA LEU A 8 17.89 14.42 -23.75
C LEU A 8 16.67 15.14 -23.15
N ILE A 9 16.21 16.22 -23.78
CA ILE A 9 15.00 16.94 -23.34
C ILE A 9 13.76 16.06 -23.52
N SER A 10 13.61 15.38 -24.66
CA SER A 10 12.48 14.46 -24.87
C SER A 10 12.48 13.28 -23.90
N LEU A 11 13.67 12.75 -23.55
CA LEU A 11 13.79 11.66 -22.58
C LEU A 11 13.45 12.14 -21.16
N ALA A 12 13.93 13.32 -20.77
CA ALA A 12 13.58 13.95 -19.48
C ALA A 12 12.08 14.27 -19.40
N LEU A 13 11.46 14.70 -20.51
CA LEU A 13 10.02 14.92 -20.61
C LEU A 13 9.21 13.62 -20.53
N SER A 14 9.64 12.54 -21.20
CA SER A 14 8.93 11.26 -21.13
C SER A 14 9.01 10.62 -19.74
N VAL A 15 10.15 10.74 -19.04
CA VAL A 15 10.31 10.26 -17.66
C VAL A 15 9.47 11.11 -16.69
N SER A 16 9.35 12.42 -16.92
CA SER A 16 8.52 13.30 -16.08
C SER A 16 7.01 13.16 -16.33
N ILE A 17 6.56 12.80 -17.54
CA ILE A 17 5.13 12.54 -17.82
C ILE A 17 4.68 11.25 -17.13
N TYR A 18 5.45 10.16 -17.26
CA TYR A 18 5.13 8.88 -16.58
C TYR A 18 5.18 9.00 -15.05
N ALA A 19 6.14 9.77 -14.51
CA ALA A 19 6.19 10.07 -13.08
C ALA A 19 5.02 10.97 -12.63
N GLN A 20 4.50 11.87 -13.49
CA GLN A 20 3.31 12.65 -13.18
C GLN A 20 2.04 11.81 -13.18
N GLU A 21 1.90 10.85 -14.08
CA GLU A 21 0.71 10.00 -14.19
C GLU A 21 0.51 9.07 -12.99
N ILE A 22 1.60 8.56 -12.41
CA ILE A 22 1.54 7.72 -11.21
C ILE A 22 1.28 8.52 -9.93
N THR A 23 1.54 9.84 -9.92
CA THR A 23 1.19 10.68 -8.75
C THR A 23 -0.31 10.72 -8.53
N GLY A 24 -0.72 10.80 -7.27
CA GLY A 24 -2.12 10.74 -6.87
C GLY A 24 -2.41 9.58 -5.91
N LYS A 25 -3.67 9.46 -5.54
CA LYS A 25 -4.15 8.44 -4.60
C LYS A 25 -4.70 7.24 -5.38
N TRP A 26 -4.35 6.06 -4.90
CA TRP A 26 -4.66 4.77 -5.51
C TRP A 26 -5.20 3.86 -4.42
N ASN A 27 -6.38 3.29 -4.64
CA ASN A 27 -7.05 2.44 -3.68
C ASN A 27 -7.14 1.02 -4.20
N GLN A 28 -6.95 0.05 -3.32
CA GLN A 28 -7.38 -1.32 -3.54
C GLN A 28 -8.14 -1.83 -2.33
N THR A 29 -8.99 -2.82 -2.53
CA THR A 29 -9.74 -3.44 -1.44
C THR A 29 -9.84 -4.93 -1.68
N HIS A 30 -9.49 -5.70 -0.67
CA HIS A 30 -9.59 -7.14 -0.63
C HIS A 30 -10.58 -7.51 0.47
N GLN A 31 -11.40 -8.53 0.22
CA GLN A 31 -12.30 -9.08 1.21
C GLN A 31 -12.27 -10.61 1.14
N GLY A 32 -12.37 -11.24 2.30
CA GLY A 32 -12.47 -12.68 2.43
C GLY A 32 -13.37 -13.03 3.61
N SER A 33 -13.99 -14.20 3.55
CA SER A 33 -14.83 -14.72 4.63
C SER A 33 -14.53 -16.19 4.84
N GLU A 34 -14.30 -16.60 6.08
CA GLU A 34 -14.09 -18.00 6.45
C GLU A 34 -14.71 -18.26 7.84
N ASN A 35 -15.47 -19.35 7.97
CA ASN A 35 -16.02 -19.83 9.25
C ASN A 35 -16.66 -18.74 10.14
N GLY A 36 -17.54 -17.90 9.58
CA GLY A 36 -18.25 -16.84 10.31
C GLY A 36 -17.42 -15.58 10.62
N SER A 37 -16.17 -15.53 10.13
CA SER A 37 -15.31 -14.36 10.20
C SER A 37 -15.19 -13.70 8.83
N GLU A 38 -15.43 -12.40 8.75
CA GLU A 38 -15.18 -11.58 7.56
C GLU A 38 -13.97 -10.68 7.80
N MET A 39 -13.09 -10.60 6.82
CA MET A 39 -11.92 -9.71 6.86
C MET A 39 -11.91 -8.88 5.59
N MET A 40 -11.79 -7.57 5.77
CA MET A 40 -11.63 -6.60 4.70
C MET A 40 -10.33 -5.84 4.92
N THR A 41 -9.52 -5.78 3.87
CA THR A 41 -8.30 -4.96 3.85
C THR A 41 -8.48 -3.91 2.77
N SER A 42 -8.44 -2.63 3.15
CA SER A 42 -8.43 -1.51 2.22
C SER A 42 -7.05 -0.85 2.27
N GLU A 43 -6.43 -0.66 1.12
CA GLU A 43 -5.13 0.00 1.02
C GLU A 43 -5.24 1.24 0.15
N THR A 44 -4.58 2.32 0.59
CA THR A 44 -4.43 3.56 -0.16
C THR A 44 -2.95 3.89 -0.30
N LEU A 45 -2.46 3.85 -1.53
CA LEU A 45 -1.15 4.38 -1.91
C LEU A 45 -1.28 5.81 -2.41
N PHE A 46 -0.57 6.74 -1.80
CA PHE A 46 -0.52 8.14 -2.21
C PHE A 46 0.88 8.54 -2.65
N PHE A 47 1.10 8.64 -3.96
CA PHE A 47 2.35 9.12 -4.54
C PHE A 47 2.33 10.64 -4.71
N MET A 48 3.18 11.35 -3.97
CA MET A 48 3.31 12.80 -4.02
C MET A 48 4.35 13.25 -5.06
N LYS A 49 4.17 14.44 -5.63
CA LYS A 49 5.05 15.03 -6.66
C LYS A 49 6.49 15.28 -6.20
N ASN A 50 6.73 15.34 -4.90
CA ASN A 50 8.05 15.55 -4.29
C ASN A 50 8.83 14.24 -4.06
N SER A 51 8.46 13.15 -4.77
CA SER A 51 9.08 11.82 -4.63
C SER A 51 8.94 11.20 -3.24
N THR A 52 7.95 11.63 -2.46
CA THR A 52 7.52 10.95 -1.24
C THR A 52 6.22 10.21 -1.46
N PHE A 53 5.99 9.15 -0.71
CA PHE A 53 4.71 8.44 -0.73
C PHE A 53 4.22 8.16 0.68
N GLU A 54 2.92 7.94 0.78
CA GLU A 54 2.25 7.39 1.96
C GLU A 54 1.49 6.14 1.54
N ASP A 55 1.62 5.08 2.33
CA ASP A 55 0.89 3.83 2.20
C ASP A 55 0.05 3.67 3.47
N VAL A 56 -1.26 3.50 3.28
CA VAL A 56 -2.23 3.38 4.36
C VAL A 56 -3.04 2.11 4.16
N VAL A 57 -2.89 1.16 5.07
CA VAL A 57 -3.66 -0.08 5.10
C VAL A 57 -4.65 -0.03 6.27
N THR A 58 -5.93 -0.23 5.98
CA THR A 58 -7.00 -0.40 6.96
C THR A 58 -7.47 -1.85 6.94
N LEU A 59 -7.30 -2.51 8.07
CA LEU A 59 -7.83 -3.84 8.34
C LEU A 59 -9.13 -3.72 9.12
N GLU A 60 -10.20 -4.31 8.61
CA GLU A 60 -11.50 -4.46 9.29
C GLU A 60 -11.81 -5.95 9.40
N MET A 61 -11.94 -6.44 10.62
CA MET A 61 -12.33 -7.81 10.91
C MET A 61 -13.69 -7.80 11.60
N LYS A 62 -14.63 -8.59 11.08
CA LYS A 62 -15.94 -8.84 11.69
C LYS A 62 -16.02 -10.30 12.08
N TYR A 63 -16.44 -10.56 13.30
CA TYR A 63 -16.65 -11.90 13.82
C TYR A 63 -18.09 -12.05 14.28
N VAL A 64 -18.78 -13.07 13.77
CA VAL A 64 -20.11 -13.48 14.24
C VAL A 64 -19.98 -14.88 14.84
N ASP A 65 -20.33 -15.02 16.13
CA ASP A 65 -20.53 -16.34 16.73
C ASP A 65 -21.92 -16.84 16.35
N ASP A 66 -21.98 -17.76 15.38
CA ASP A 66 -23.21 -18.39 14.88
C ASP A 66 -24.08 -19.00 15.98
N LYS A 67 -23.52 -19.26 17.17
CA LYS A 67 -24.25 -19.89 18.29
C LYS A 67 -25.07 -18.92 19.14
N ASN A 68 -24.80 -17.61 19.09
CA ASN A 68 -25.29 -16.68 20.12
C ASN A 68 -26.08 -15.46 19.64
N ALA A 69 -26.36 -15.31 18.34
CA ALA A 69 -27.18 -14.22 17.77
C ALA A 69 -26.79 -12.80 18.29
N GLN A 70 -25.51 -12.59 18.63
CA GLN A 70 -25.00 -11.29 19.06
C GLN A 70 -24.61 -10.45 17.86
N ALA A 71 -24.57 -9.13 18.05
CA ALA A 71 -24.03 -8.20 17.07
C ALA A 71 -22.57 -8.58 16.71
N PRO A 72 -22.16 -8.42 15.44
CA PRO A 72 -20.79 -8.73 15.02
C PRO A 72 -19.78 -7.93 15.83
N LEU A 73 -18.73 -8.60 16.31
CA LEU A 73 -17.59 -7.92 16.93
C LEU A 73 -16.71 -7.35 15.83
N ILE A 74 -16.44 -6.05 15.87
CA ILE A 74 -15.67 -5.34 14.85
C ILE A 74 -14.34 -4.90 15.44
N LEU A 75 -13.25 -5.34 14.81
CA LEU A 75 -11.91 -4.79 15.03
C LEU A 75 -11.50 -4.02 13.76
N LYS A 76 -11.21 -2.74 13.91
CA LYS A 76 -10.73 -1.89 12.82
C LYS A 76 -9.41 -1.24 13.19
N VAL A 77 -8.36 -1.58 12.44
CA VAL A 77 -6.99 -1.11 12.66
C VAL A 77 -6.51 -0.42 11.40
N ARG A 78 -5.92 0.76 11.56
CA ARG A 78 -5.27 1.51 10.49
C ARG A 78 -3.77 1.50 10.72
N ILE A 79 -3.02 1.18 9.68
CA ILE A 79 -1.57 1.22 9.65
C ILE A 79 -1.18 2.19 8.54
N SER A 80 -0.28 3.11 8.82
CA SER A 80 0.27 4.01 7.80
C SER A 80 1.79 4.02 7.85
N CYS A 81 2.43 4.07 6.70
CA CYS A 81 3.86 4.23 6.57
C CYS A 81 4.17 5.19 5.41
N GLY A 82 5.17 6.02 5.58
CA GLY A 82 5.69 6.91 4.55
C GLY A 82 7.03 6.45 4.02
N GLY A 83 7.47 7.10 2.94
CA GLY A 83 8.77 6.84 2.37
C GLY A 83 9.06 7.68 1.14
N THR A 84 10.05 7.25 0.37
CA THR A 84 10.41 7.83 -0.91
C THR A 84 10.14 6.87 -2.05
N TRP A 85 9.83 7.41 -3.22
CA TRP A 85 9.59 6.62 -4.42
C TRP A 85 10.30 7.20 -5.63
N SER A 86 10.61 6.33 -6.59
CA SER A 86 11.14 6.69 -7.90
C SER A 86 10.59 5.75 -8.96
N LEU A 87 10.41 6.25 -10.19
CA LEU A 87 9.98 5.46 -11.33
C LEU A 87 11.02 5.59 -12.45
N THR A 88 11.66 4.47 -12.80
CA THR A 88 12.66 4.41 -13.88
C THR A 88 12.33 3.23 -14.77
N ASP A 89 12.18 3.43 -16.08
CA ASP A 89 11.91 2.36 -17.05
C ASP A 89 10.74 1.42 -16.64
N LYS A 90 9.63 2.02 -16.20
CA LYS A 90 8.44 1.32 -15.64
C LYS A 90 8.70 0.49 -14.37
N THR A 91 9.89 0.59 -13.77
CA THR A 91 10.17 0.01 -12.46
C THR A 91 9.92 1.07 -11.38
N LEU A 92 8.85 0.88 -10.61
CA LEU A 92 8.59 1.62 -9.39
C LEU A 92 9.48 1.07 -8.28
N SER A 93 10.23 1.94 -7.61
CA SER A 93 10.99 1.61 -6.41
C SER A 93 10.45 2.40 -5.23
N GLN A 94 10.10 1.71 -4.15
CA GLN A 94 9.59 2.30 -2.91
C GLN A 94 10.54 1.98 -1.75
N THR A 95 11.03 3.02 -1.09
CA THR A 95 11.87 2.91 0.11
C THR A 95 11.09 3.41 1.31
N TYR A 96 10.72 2.50 2.19
CA TYR A 96 9.93 2.83 3.39
C TYR A 96 10.80 3.48 4.46
N ASP A 97 10.26 4.47 5.16
CA ASP A 97 10.85 5.00 6.39
C ASP A 97 10.23 4.28 7.60
N ALA A 98 10.98 3.36 8.19
CA ALA A 98 10.53 2.62 9.37
C ALA A 98 10.17 3.49 10.58
N LYS A 99 10.64 4.76 10.65
CA LYS A 99 10.27 5.70 11.71
C LYS A 99 8.91 6.36 11.49
N SER A 100 8.39 6.30 10.27
CA SER A 100 7.12 6.88 9.88
C SER A 100 5.92 5.96 10.12
N VAL A 101 6.16 4.69 10.50
CA VAL A 101 5.11 3.71 10.78
C VAL A 101 4.25 4.18 11.95
N LYS A 102 2.94 4.24 11.72
CA LYS A 102 1.92 4.50 12.74
C LYS A 102 0.87 3.39 12.69
N THR A 103 0.37 3.02 13.85
CA THR A 103 -0.74 2.09 14.01
C THR A 103 -1.80 2.76 14.88
N ASP A 104 -3.00 2.92 14.33
CA ASP A 104 -4.15 3.50 14.99
C ASP A 104 -5.24 2.43 15.12
N ILE A 105 -5.87 2.35 16.29
CA ILE A 105 -7.04 1.50 16.52
C ILE A 105 -8.26 2.39 16.32
N LEU A 106 -9.04 2.10 15.27
CA LEU A 106 -10.23 2.88 14.92
C LEU A 106 -11.48 2.34 15.63
N GLU A 107 -11.56 1.02 15.79
CA GLU A 107 -12.66 0.34 16.47
C GLU A 107 -12.11 -0.94 17.10
N GLN A 108 -12.54 -1.27 18.31
CA GLN A 108 -12.17 -2.52 18.97
C GLN A 108 -13.35 -3.01 19.83
N PRO A 109 -13.56 -4.32 19.94
CA PRO A 109 -14.55 -4.88 20.85
C PRO A 109 -14.17 -4.64 22.31
N ASP A 110 -15.16 -4.49 23.18
CA ASP A 110 -14.94 -4.44 24.62
C ASP A 110 -14.29 -5.74 25.11
N GLY A 111 -13.24 -5.60 25.92
CA GLY A 111 -12.47 -6.74 26.44
C GLY A 111 -11.50 -7.39 25.43
N PHE A 112 -11.31 -6.81 24.23
CA PHE A 112 -10.34 -7.32 23.25
C PHE A 112 -8.92 -7.37 23.86
N PRO A 113 -8.19 -8.50 23.77
CA PRO A 113 -6.94 -8.63 24.51
C PRO A 113 -5.86 -7.70 23.95
N LYS A 114 -5.41 -6.76 24.79
CA LYS A 114 -4.39 -5.76 24.45
C LYS A 114 -3.07 -6.35 23.92
N PHE A 115 -2.76 -7.60 24.26
CA PHE A 115 -1.55 -8.25 23.77
C PHE A 115 -1.58 -8.49 22.25
N PHE A 116 -2.75 -8.81 21.66
CA PHE A 116 -2.86 -9.04 20.21
C PHE A 116 -2.52 -7.77 19.42
N LEU A 117 -3.01 -6.62 19.88
CA LEU A 117 -2.69 -5.32 19.27
C LEU A 117 -1.20 -5.00 19.34
N ASN A 118 -0.56 -5.30 20.48
CA ASN A 118 0.89 -5.14 20.63
C ASN A 118 1.68 -6.07 19.70
N VAL A 119 1.22 -7.31 19.48
CA VAL A 119 1.85 -8.25 18.54
C VAL A 119 1.68 -7.75 17.11
N LEU A 120 0.47 -7.34 16.72
CA LEU A 120 0.21 -6.79 15.39
C LEU A 120 1.10 -5.59 15.09
N SER A 121 1.12 -4.59 15.99
CA SER A 121 1.96 -3.40 15.81
C SER A 121 3.46 -3.75 15.71
N LYS A 122 3.97 -4.66 16.56
CA LYS A 122 5.38 -5.08 16.50
C LYS A 122 5.73 -5.83 15.22
N SER A 123 4.87 -6.75 14.78
CA SER A 123 5.06 -7.50 13.54
C SER A 123 5.08 -6.57 12.34
N VAL A 124 4.12 -5.63 12.26
CA VAL A 124 4.04 -4.61 11.22
C VAL A 124 5.29 -3.74 11.17
N VAL A 125 5.72 -3.20 12.32
CA VAL A 125 6.97 -2.41 12.39
C VAL A 125 8.19 -3.23 11.98
N SER A 126 8.23 -4.51 12.34
CA SER A 126 9.32 -5.42 11.96
C SER A 126 9.38 -5.65 10.45
N GLU A 127 8.24 -5.89 9.79
CA GLU A 127 8.19 -6.03 8.33
C GLU A 127 8.61 -4.72 7.63
N PHE A 128 8.06 -3.57 8.03
CA PHE A 128 8.47 -2.29 7.46
C PHE A 128 9.96 -1.98 7.67
N LYS A 129 10.57 -2.40 8.79
CA LYS A 129 12.02 -2.30 9.00
C LYS A 129 12.85 -3.16 8.05
N LYS A 130 12.30 -4.25 7.50
CA LYS A 130 12.97 -5.01 6.43
C LYS A 130 12.93 -4.22 5.13
N HIS A 131 11.77 -3.69 4.78
CA HIS A 131 11.56 -2.90 3.55
C HIS A 131 12.24 -1.52 3.59
N SER A 132 12.56 -0.99 4.76
CA SER A 132 13.39 0.22 4.88
C SER A 132 14.86 -0.01 4.53
N LYS A 133 15.35 -1.26 4.63
CA LYS A 133 16.74 -1.62 4.30
C LYS A 133 16.90 -2.05 2.84
N LYS A 134 15.84 -2.55 2.24
CA LYS A 134 15.82 -3.01 0.84
C LYS A 134 14.54 -2.47 0.19
N PRO A 135 14.66 -1.54 -0.78
CA PRO A 135 13.50 -0.99 -1.47
C PRO A 135 12.66 -2.10 -2.10
N ILE A 136 11.34 -1.98 -2.01
CA ILE A 136 10.41 -2.80 -2.78
C ILE A 136 10.49 -2.30 -4.23
N ARG A 137 10.53 -3.25 -5.17
CA ARG A 137 10.56 -2.94 -6.60
C ARG A 137 9.37 -3.60 -7.27
N CYS A 138 8.60 -2.81 -8.00
CA CYS A 138 7.44 -3.29 -8.75
C CYS A 138 7.58 -2.88 -10.21
N ASN A 139 7.21 -3.78 -11.12
CA ASN A 139 6.98 -3.41 -12.51
C ASN A 139 5.59 -2.78 -12.62
N VAL A 140 5.50 -1.61 -13.24
CA VAL A 140 4.24 -0.98 -13.63
C VAL A 140 3.74 -1.69 -14.89
N VAL A 141 2.79 -2.61 -14.68
CA VAL A 141 2.20 -3.44 -15.74
C VAL A 141 1.24 -2.60 -16.58
N SER A 142 0.42 -1.77 -15.93
CA SER A 142 -0.54 -0.86 -16.57
C SER A 142 -0.68 0.41 -15.73
N LEU A 143 -0.72 1.56 -16.40
CA LEU A 143 -1.00 2.86 -15.79
C LEU A 143 -1.92 3.64 -16.73
N THR A 144 -3.11 3.98 -16.24
CA THR A 144 -4.10 4.84 -16.92
C THR A 144 -4.52 5.97 -15.97
N SER A 145 -5.46 6.81 -16.38
CA SER A 145 -6.00 7.86 -15.51
C SER A 145 -6.67 7.31 -14.25
N ASP A 146 -7.22 6.11 -14.33
CA ASP A 146 -8.11 5.49 -13.34
C ASP A 146 -7.59 4.15 -12.78
N LYS A 147 -6.55 3.55 -13.37
CA LYS A 147 -6.03 2.24 -12.98
C LYS A 147 -4.51 2.22 -12.87
N LEU A 148 -4.00 1.57 -11.83
CA LEU A 148 -2.58 1.26 -11.64
C LEU A 148 -2.46 -0.25 -11.36
N GLN A 149 -1.60 -0.95 -12.11
CA GLN A 149 -1.30 -2.36 -11.90
C GLN A 149 0.19 -2.55 -11.65
N LEU A 150 0.52 -3.17 -10.52
CA LEU A 150 1.88 -3.38 -10.03
C LEU A 150 2.16 -4.87 -9.89
N LEU A 151 3.36 -5.30 -10.28
CA LEU A 151 3.84 -6.66 -10.07
C LEU A 151 5.18 -6.60 -9.33
N GLU A 152 5.26 -7.19 -8.13
CA GLU A 152 6.48 -7.18 -7.33
C GLU A 152 7.60 -7.99 -8.01
N VAL A 153 8.82 -7.45 -8.00
CA VAL A 153 10.00 -8.07 -8.59
C VAL A 153 10.75 -8.86 -7.53
N GLY A 154 10.88 -10.16 -7.75
CA GLY A 154 11.69 -11.06 -6.91
C GLY A 154 10.92 -11.78 -5.81
N ALA A 155 9.61 -11.62 -5.74
CA ALA A 155 8.72 -12.48 -4.97
C ALA A 155 8.42 -13.77 -5.76
N LYS A 156 8.47 -14.92 -5.08
CA LYS A 156 8.36 -16.26 -5.71
C LYS A 156 6.95 -16.52 -6.27
N ASP A 157 5.93 -15.95 -5.64
CA ASP A 157 4.51 -16.13 -5.95
C ASP A 157 3.83 -14.75 -6.08
N SER A 158 4.48 -13.79 -6.75
CA SER A 158 3.92 -12.43 -6.87
C SER A 158 2.62 -12.44 -7.68
N GLU A 159 1.57 -11.90 -7.09
CA GLU A 159 0.35 -11.54 -7.80
C GLU A 159 0.43 -10.10 -8.33
N THR A 160 -0.42 -9.78 -9.31
CA THR A 160 -0.53 -8.40 -9.81
C THR A 160 -1.53 -7.64 -8.97
N GLU A 161 -1.04 -6.69 -8.19
CA GLU A 161 -1.87 -5.76 -7.43
C GLU A 161 -2.56 -4.78 -8.39
N THR A 162 -3.84 -4.52 -8.17
CA THR A 162 -4.64 -3.65 -9.03
C THR A 162 -5.33 -2.59 -8.19
N TYR A 163 -4.95 -1.34 -8.44
CA TYR A 163 -5.49 -0.16 -7.75
C TYR A 163 -6.34 0.66 -8.70
N THR A 164 -7.38 1.29 -8.14
CA THR A 164 -8.20 2.30 -8.80
C THR A 164 -7.86 3.69 -8.29
N ARG A 165 -8.01 4.71 -9.11
CA ARG A 165 -7.77 6.09 -8.69
C ARG A 165 -8.79 6.50 -7.63
N ALA A 166 -8.33 7.08 -6.52
CA ALA A 166 -9.20 7.72 -5.54
C ALA A 166 -9.42 9.19 -5.95
N GLU A 167 -10.67 9.65 -5.85
CA GLU A 167 -11.05 11.06 -6.03
C GLU A 167 -10.47 11.99 -4.94
#